data_AF-A0A7S3KXL3-F1
#
_entry.id   AF-A0A7S3KXL3-F1
#
_cell.length_a   1.000
_cell.length_b   1.000
_cell.length_c   1.000
_cell.angle_alpha   90.00
_cell.angle_beta   90.00
_cell.angle_gamma   90.00
#
_symmetry.space_group_name_H-M   'P 1'
#
loop_
_entity.id
_entity.type
_entity.pdbx_description
1 polymer ?
#
loop_
_entity_poly.entity_id
_entity_poly.type
_entity_poly.pdbx_seq_one_letter_code
_entity_poly.pdbx_strand_id
1 'polypeptide(L)'
;MPLPTTSHLLLLVLVLVSLFHSNTAFVVVRDGTTTTTTTTTTTTTVRPNKIVSSTSRDKKSSCSSFALFLSSSQSSSASSSSSSVTSSMTIDAATDILTAWDRAAANAQSGDDREKDKDKDEATRSQAQLDRNELQGAICTLNQAAREEREQSNALTGRVMLGICAASATQGIATLKSWVTALHLPRGLLHGMDVDGVPIQLDDAVYIKYNSGGVYTFADIRKSGLGFDALWKPGDAMLEPYTEGTYRGVYFQVELADAVFRQFQVPLDVFDDINTDAQT
;
A
#
# COMPACT_ATOMS: atom_id res chain seq x y z
N MET A 1 18.82 40.58 48.68
CA MET A 1 17.80 39.91 47.85
C MET A 1 18.49 39.39 46.60
N PRO A 2 18.61 38.07 46.37
CA PRO A 2 19.29 37.55 45.19
C PRO A 2 18.31 37.45 44.01
N LEU A 3 18.78 37.85 42.83
CA LEU A 3 18.11 37.67 41.54
C LEU A 3 18.22 36.19 41.10
N PRO A 4 17.16 35.59 40.52
CA PRO A 4 17.26 34.25 39.95
C PRO A 4 17.92 34.30 38.57
N THR A 5 18.91 33.43 38.39
CA THR A 5 19.61 33.17 37.12
C THR A 5 18.70 32.41 36.16
N THR A 6 18.37 33.03 35.03
CA THR A 6 17.72 32.40 33.88
C THR A 6 18.76 31.63 33.07
N SER A 7 18.75 30.31 33.19
CA SER A 7 19.52 29.40 32.32
C SER A 7 18.74 28.11 32.14
N HIS A 8 17.63 28.18 31.38
CA HIS A 8 16.96 27.02 30.80
C HIS A 8 16.09 27.49 29.64
N LEU A 9 16.72 27.82 28.51
CA LEU A 9 15.99 28.02 27.25
C LEU A 9 16.88 27.61 26.07
N LEU A 10 17.33 26.35 26.08
CA LEU A 10 18.00 25.77 24.92
C LEU A 10 17.95 24.24 25.00
N LEU A 11 16.76 23.67 24.77
CA LEU A 11 16.58 22.31 24.27
C LEU A 11 15.13 22.14 23.76
N LEU A 12 14.77 22.90 22.72
CA LEU A 12 13.48 22.76 22.04
C LEU A 12 13.68 22.88 20.53
N VAL A 13 14.46 21.96 19.96
CA VAL A 13 14.50 21.68 18.52
C VAL A 13 14.85 20.20 18.36
N LEU A 14 14.12 19.52 17.46
CA LEU A 14 14.20 18.10 17.06
C LEU A 14 13.50 17.07 17.96
N VAL A 15 12.18 16.94 17.82
CA VAL A 15 11.50 15.67 17.47
C VAL A 15 10.14 16.04 16.87
N LEU A 16 10.05 16.13 15.55
CA LEU A 16 8.77 16.31 14.86
C LEU A 16 8.78 15.66 13.48
N VAL A 17 9.09 14.37 13.41
CA VAL A 17 8.67 13.46 12.33
C VAL A 17 8.59 12.05 12.90
N SER A 18 7.40 11.64 13.38
CA SER A 18 6.97 10.23 13.54
C SER A 18 5.54 10.24 14.08
N LEU A 19 4.59 10.49 13.20
CA LEU A 19 3.17 10.35 13.48
C LEU A 19 2.55 9.47 12.39
N PHE A 20 2.91 8.19 12.39
CA PHE A 20 2.08 7.14 11.85
C PHE A 20 2.23 5.88 12.74
N HIS A 21 1.17 5.64 13.51
CA HIS A 21 0.76 4.39 14.17
C HIS A 21 1.85 3.45 14.71
N SER A 22 2.19 3.66 15.98
CA SER A 22 2.55 2.59 16.92
C SER A 22 2.07 3.00 18.32
N ASN A 23 1.50 2.07 19.08
CA ASN A 23 1.16 2.26 20.49
C ASN A 23 2.45 2.49 21.28
N THR A 24 2.82 3.74 21.49
CA THR A 24 3.98 4.10 22.30
C THR A 24 3.55 4.19 23.76
N ALA A 25 4.05 3.28 24.59
CA ALA A 25 4.03 3.45 26.05
C ALA A 25 5.15 4.41 26.45
N PHE A 26 4.82 5.46 27.20
CA PHE A 26 5.80 6.41 27.72
C PHE A 26 6.11 6.08 29.17
N VAL A 27 7.40 5.91 29.50
CA VAL A 27 7.87 5.75 30.88
C VAL A 27 8.46 7.09 31.32
N VAL A 28 7.82 7.75 32.28
CA VAL A 28 8.35 8.96 32.91
C VAL A 28 9.08 8.54 34.18
N VAL A 29 10.41 8.67 34.19
CA VAL A 29 11.24 8.46 35.40
C VAL A 29 11.51 9.82 36.04
N ARG A 30 10.97 10.03 37.23
CA ARG A 30 11.36 11.14 38.13
C ARG A 30 11.65 10.57 39.51
N ASP A 31 12.79 10.94 40.06
CA ASP A 31 13.21 10.73 41.45
C ASP A 31 13.02 9.30 42.00
N GLY A 32 13.70 8.33 41.37
CA GLY A 32 14.01 7.04 41.99
C GLY A 32 12.82 6.13 42.34
N THR A 33 11.60 6.49 41.93
CA THR A 33 10.39 5.72 42.24
C THR A 33 9.63 5.43 40.97
N THR A 34 9.70 4.19 40.49
CA THR A 34 9.00 3.76 39.26
C THR A 34 7.51 3.66 39.53
N THR A 35 6.72 4.60 39.00
CA THR A 35 5.26 4.50 38.99
C THR A 35 4.79 4.26 37.57
N THR A 36 4.28 3.06 37.30
CA THR A 36 3.69 2.71 36.00
C THR A 36 2.23 3.16 36.00
N THR A 37 1.91 4.20 35.22
CA THR A 37 0.53 4.64 35.03
C THR A 37 0.00 4.10 33.71
N THR A 38 -0.91 3.12 33.77
CA THR A 38 -1.64 2.62 32.61
C THR A 38 -2.92 3.41 32.44
N THR A 39 -2.99 4.23 31.39
CA THR A 39 -4.23 4.93 31.02
C THR A 39 -5.07 4.03 30.13
N THR A 40 -6.14 3.44 30.69
CA THR A 40 -7.13 2.68 29.92
C THR A 40 -8.26 3.62 29.48
N THR A 41 -8.36 3.89 28.18
CA THR A 41 -9.47 4.66 27.61
C THR A 41 -10.67 3.73 27.38
N THR A 42 -11.62 3.74 28.30
CA THR A 42 -12.90 3.02 28.15
C THR A 42 -13.90 3.89 27.39
N THR A 43 -14.22 3.52 26.15
CA THR A 43 -15.30 4.17 25.40
C THR A 43 -16.64 3.57 25.80
N THR A 44 -17.42 4.29 26.60
CA THR A 44 -18.77 3.89 27.02
C THR A 44 -19.80 4.40 26.02
N THR A 45 -20.29 3.53 25.13
CA THR A 45 -21.41 3.86 24.24
C THR A 45 -22.73 3.75 25.00
N VAL A 46 -23.33 4.89 25.32
CA VAL A 46 -24.70 4.99 25.87
C VAL A 46 -25.71 4.69 24.76
N ARG A 47 -26.44 3.57 24.87
CA ARG A 47 -27.59 3.26 24.00
C ARG A 47 -28.86 3.92 24.55
N PRO A 48 -29.64 4.66 23.73
CA PRO A 48 -30.98 5.06 24.14
C PRO A 48 -31.96 3.89 24.03
N ASN A 49 -32.71 3.68 25.11
CA ASN A 49 -33.86 2.78 25.18
C ASN A 49 -34.94 3.17 24.17
N LYS A 50 -35.45 2.21 23.40
CA LYS A 50 -36.81 2.28 22.85
C LYS A 50 -37.48 0.92 22.95
N ILE A 51 -38.58 0.90 23.70
CA ILE A 51 -39.47 -0.23 23.99
C ILE A 51 -40.61 -0.22 22.95
N VAL A 52 -41.13 -1.42 22.65
CA VAL A 52 -42.44 -1.76 22.02
C VAL A 52 -42.44 -1.65 20.48
N SER A 53 -42.90 -2.62 19.67
CA SER A 53 -43.84 -3.75 19.84
C SER A 53 -43.53 -4.88 18.85
N SER A 54 -43.87 -6.08 19.27
CA SER A 54 -43.99 -7.30 18.48
C SER A 54 -45.16 -7.25 17.49
N THR A 55 -44.94 -7.69 16.26
CA THR A 55 -45.95 -8.45 15.51
C THR A 55 -45.27 -9.54 14.68
N SER A 56 -45.66 -10.77 14.99
CA SER A 56 -45.39 -11.99 14.25
C SER A 56 -46.09 -11.97 12.90
N ARG A 57 -45.38 -12.32 11.83
CA ARG A 57 -45.96 -12.98 10.64
C ARG A 57 -44.97 -13.98 10.06
N ASP A 58 -45.27 -15.25 10.32
CA ASP A 58 -44.87 -16.39 9.53
C ASP A 58 -45.15 -16.17 8.04
N LYS A 59 -44.18 -16.50 7.18
CA LYS A 59 -44.44 -16.99 5.82
C LYS A 59 -43.31 -17.89 5.33
N LYS A 60 -43.65 -19.17 5.28
CA LYS A 60 -43.02 -20.26 4.51
C LYS A 60 -42.85 -19.87 3.04
N SER A 61 -41.78 -20.37 2.41
CA SER A 61 -41.61 -20.67 0.97
C SER A 61 -40.15 -20.40 0.61
N SER A 62 -39.40 -21.21 -0.13
CA SER A 62 -39.56 -22.53 -0.72
C SER A 62 -38.15 -22.88 -1.17
N CYS A 63 -37.75 -24.14 -0.99
CA CYS A 63 -36.53 -24.69 -1.55
C CYS A 63 -36.52 -24.52 -3.08
N SER A 64 -35.38 -24.13 -3.65
CA SER A 64 -35.06 -24.45 -5.03
C SER A 64 -33.59 -24.83 -5.11
N SER A 65 -33.39 -26.14 -5.17
CA SER A 65 -32.14 -26.79 -5.54
C SER A 65 -31.86 -26.48 -7.00
N PHE A 66 -30.74 -25.82 -7.29
CA PHE A 66 -30.18 -25.86 -8.65
C PHE A 66 -29.03 -26.86 -8.67
N ALA A 67 -29.24 -27.87 -9.51
CA ALA A 67 -28.39 -29.02 -9.68
C ALA A 67 -27.04 -28.66 -10.33
N LEU A 68 -26.07 -29.47 -9.94
CA LEU A 68 -24.78 -29.70 -10.58
C LEU A 68 -24.88 -29.79 -12.11
N PHE A 69 -24.01 -29.06 -12.80
CA PHE A 69 -23.54 -29.46 -14.11
C PHE A 69 -22.03 -29.70 -14.03
N LEU A 70 -21.68 -30.98 -13.90
CA LEU A 70 -20.39 -31.51 -14.31
C LEU A 70 -20.32 -31.42 -15.84
N SER A 71 -19.29 -30.74 -16.36
CA SER A 71 -18.76 -31.03 -17.69
C SER A 71 -17.25 -31.16 -17.58
N SER A 72 -16.80 -32.40 -17.77
CA SER A 72 -15.40 -32.77 -17.89
C SER A 72 -14.92 -32.64 -19.34
N SER A 73 -13.60 -32.46 -19.46
CA SER A 73 -12.75 -32.91 -20.58
C SER A 73 -12.61 -31.96 -21.77
N GLN A 74 -11.45 -31.32 -21.91
CA GLN A 74 -10.32 -31.92 -22.63
C GLN A 74 -9.08 -31.03 -22.58
N SER A 75 -8.03 -31.64 -22.04
CA SER A 75 -6.63 -31.24 -22.12
C SER A 75 -6.10 -31.38 -23.54
N SER A 76 -5.51 -30.33 -24.08
CA SER A 76 -4.54 -30.41 -25.17
C SER A 76 -3.36 -29.50 -24.84
N SER A 77 -2.35 -30.13 -24.26
CA SER A 77 -1.02 -29.59 -24.01
C SER A 77 -0.30 -29.33 -25.34
N ALA A 78 -0.20 -28.06 -25.73
CA ALA A 78 0.82 -27.61 -26.66
C ALA A 78 1.98 -27.06 -25.84
N SER A 79 2.95 -27.93 -25.56
CA SER A 79 4.24 -27.56 -24.99
C SER A 79 5.07 -26.86 -26.08
N SER A 80 4.91 -25.55 -26.21
CA SER A 80 5.89 -24.70 -26.87
C SER A 80 6.93 -24.29 -25.84
N SER A 81 7.99 -25.08 -25.77
CA SER A 81 9.24 -24.77 -25.08
C SER A 81 9.89 -23.54 -25.73
N SER A 82 9.51 -22.34 -25.26
CA SER A 82 10.34 -21.15 -25.45
C SER A 82 11.36 -21.12 -24.32
N SER A 83 12.50 -21.75 -24.57
CA SER A 83 13.71 -21.55 -23.79
C SER A 83 14.21 -20.11 -23.99
N SER A 84 13.62 -19.15 -23.28
CA SER A 84 14.27 -17.87 -23.02
C SER A 84 15.11 -18.06 -21.75
N VAL A 85 16.42 -17.94 -21.91
CA VAL A 85 17.36 -17.81 -20.81
C VAL A 85 17.08 -16.45 -20.17
N THR A 86 16.04 -16.38 -19.33
CA THR A 86 15.86 -15.26 -18.41
C THR A 86 16.83 -15.49 -17.27
N SER A 87 17.89 -14.70 -17.22
CA SER A 87 18.66 -14.54 -15.99
C SER A 87 17.65 -14.17 -14.90
N SER A 88 17.26 -15.13 -14.05
CA SER A 88 16.27 -14.88 -13.00
C SER A 88 16.92 -13.89 -12.03
N MET A 89 16.48 -12.63 -12.07
CA MET A 89 16.90 -11.63 -11.11
C MET A 89 16.59 -12.15 -9.70
N THR A 90 17.55 -12.05 -8.78
CA THR A 90 17.36 -12.46 -7.40
C THR A 90 16.65 -11.36 -6.60
N ILE A 91 16.09 -11.71 -5.44
CA ILE A 91 15.45 -10.74 -4.53
C ILE A 91 16.44 -9.64 -4.12
N ASP A 92 17.69 -10.01 -3.83
CA ASP A 92 18.74 -9.06 -3.46
C ASP A 92 19.09 -8.13 -4.62
N ALA A 93 19.28 -8.68 -5.84
CA ALA A 93 19.55 -7.87 -7.03
C ALA A 93 18.40 -6.89 -7.35
N ALA A 94 17.15 -7.33 -7.21
CA ALA A 94 15.98 -6.47 -7.38
C ALA A 94 15.91 -5.37 -6.30
N THR A 95 16.21 -5.72 -5.05
CA THR A 95 16.28 -4.78 -3.93
C THR A 95 17.36 -3.72 -4.17
N ASP A 96 18.53 -4.13 -4.66
CA ASP A 96 19.65 -3.23 -4.96
C ASP A 96 19.32 -2.23 -6.07
N ILE A 97 18.65 -2.68 -7.15
CA ILE A 97 18.21 -1.81 -8.24
C ILE A 97 17.22 -0.75 -7.74
N LEU A 98 16.21 -1.17 -6.99
CA LEU A 98 15.21 -0.25 -6.43
C LEU A 98 15.82 0.71 -5.41
N THR A 99 16.77 0.26 -4.60
CA THR A 99 17.52 1.10 -3.66
C THR A 99 18.40 2.12 -4.39
N ALA A 100 19.06 1.71 -5.47
CA ALA A 100 19.87 2.60 -6.29
C ALA A 100 19.01 3.69 -6.94
N TRP A 101 17.83 3.31 -7.45
CA TRP A 101 16.84 4.24 -8.00
C TRP A 101 16.37 5.26 -6.97
N ASP A 102 15.94 4.80 -5.78
CA ASP A 102 15.44 5.68 -4.71
C ASP A 102 16.51 6.69 -4.27
N ARG A 103 17.77 6.24 -4.17
CA ARG A 103 18.92 7.11 -3.87
C ARG A 103 19.17 8.14 -4.98
N ALA A 104 19.07 7.74 -6.25
CA ALA A 104 19.25 8.64 -7.38
C ALA A 104 18.15 9.71 -7.42
N ALA A 105 16.89 9.31 -7.18
CA ALA A 105 15.75 10.22 -7.10
C ALA A 105 15.88 11.23 -5.95
N ALA A 106 16.31 10.78 -4.77
CA ALA A 106 16.57 11.66 -3.63
C ALA A 106 17.66 12.70 -3.91
N ASN A 107 18.75 12.27 -4.57
CA ASN A 107 19.83 13.18 -4.96
C ASN A 107 19.37 14.23 -5.97
N ALA A 108 18.54 13.84 -6.95
CA ALA A 108 17.99 14.75 -7.95
C ALA A 108 17.08 15.83 -7.33
N GLN A 109 16.32 15.49 -6.30
CA GLN A 109 15.46 16.44 -5.57
C GLN A 109 16.25 17.42 -4.69
N SER A 110 17.45 17.04 -4.25
CA SER A 110 18.32 17.87 -3.41
C SER A 110 19.28 18.79 -4.20
N GLY A 111 19.32 18.64 -5.53
CA GLY A 111 20.23 19.36 -6.41
C GLY A 111 19.83 20.83 -6.55
N ASP A 112 20.43 21.67 -5.71
CA ASP A 112 20.48 23.13 -5.83
C ASP A 112 21.05 23.55 -7.20
N ASP A 113 20.38 24.51 -7.84
CA ASP A 113 20.52 24.91 -9.24
C ASP A 113 21.97 25.19 -9.67
N ARG A 114 22.55 24.34 -10.52
CA ARG A 114 23.66 24.72 -11.41
C ARG A 114 23.52 24.15 -12.81
N GLU A 115 22.74 24.88 -13.60
CA GLU A 115 22.99 25.29 -14.99
C GLU A 115 24.23 24.62 -15.65
N LYS A 116 23.99 23.69 -16.61
CA LYS A 116 24.65 23.66 -17.94
C LYS A 116 24.33 22.41 -18.78
N ASP A 117 24.30 22.69 -20.09
CA ASP A 117 24.37 21.81 -21.27
C ASP A 117 23.09 21.10 -21.76
N LYS A 118 22.58 21.66 -22.89
CA LYS A 118 21.40 21.24 -23.66
C LYS A 118 21.67 20.17 -24.74
N ASP A 119 22.87 19.61 -24.80
CA ASP A 119 23.24 18.64 -25.85
C ASP A 119 23.21 17.16 -25.37
N LYS A 120 22.65 16.88 -24.19
CA LYS A 120 22.59 15.54 -23.58
C LYS A 120 21.27 14.80 -23.78
N ASP A 121 20.33 15.33 -24.55
CA ASP A 121 18.94 14.90 -24.48
C ASP A 121 18.65 13.49 -25.05
N GLU A 122 19.47 12.98 -25.98
CA GLU A 122 19.19 11.68 -26.64
C GLU A 122 19.89 10.48 -25.95
N ALA A 123 21.11 10.67 -25.44
CA ALA A 123 21.79 9.66 -24.63
C ALA A 123 21.12 9.50 -23.25
N THR A 124 20.61 10.60 -22.68
CA THR A 124 19.89 10.58 -21.39
C THR A 124 18.55 9.85 -21.50
N ARG A 125 17.86 9.98 -22.64
CA ARG A 125 16.59 9.26 -22.90
C ARG A 125 16.79 7.74 -23.00
N SER A 126 17.88 7.31 -23.63
CA SER A 126 18.23 5.89 -23.78
C SER A 126 18.66 5.26 -22.45
N GLN A 127 19.42 6.01 -21.62
CA GLN A 127 19.79 5.58 -20.26
C GLN A 127 18.54 5.48 -19.36
N ALA A 128 17.66 6.50 -19.37
CA ALA A 128 16.44 6.51 -18.57
C ALA A 128 15.44 5.40 -18.95
N GLN A 129 15.42 4.98 -20.22
CA GLN A 129 14.56 3.90 -20.69
C GLN A 129 15.13 2.51 -20.39
N LEU A 130 16.46 2.35 -20.40
CA LEU A 130 17.15 1.16 -19.88
C LEU A 130 16.89 1.00 -18.37
N ASP A 131 16.96 2.11 -17.61
CA ASP A 131 16.66 2.12 -16.18
C ASP A 131 15.20 1.70 -15.90
N ARG A 132 14.24 2.05 -16.78
CA ARG A 132 12.82 1.73 -16.59
C ARG A 132 12.51 0.24 -16.74
N ASN A 133 13.11 -0.44 -17.73
CA ASN A 133 12.92 -1.89 -17.90
C ASN A 133 13.54 -2.68 -16.73
N GLU A 134 14.70 -2.24 -16.25
CA GLU A 134 15.32 -2.84 -15.05
C GLU A 134 14.47 -2.61 -13.80
N LEU A 135 13.89 -1.40 -13.66
CA LEU A 135 12.98 -1.06 -12.58
C LEU A 135 11.71 -1.93 -12.60
N GLN A 136 11.08 -2.08 -13.77
CA GLN A 136 9.93 -2.99 -13.95
C GLN A 136 10.31 -4.43 -13.59
N GLY A 137 11.46 -4.91 -14.07
CA GLY A 137 11.98 -6.25 -13.78
C GLY A 137 12.19 -6.50 -12.28
N ALA A 138 12.75 -5.53 -11.58
CA ALA A 138 12.93 -5.58 -10.13
C ALA A 138 11.61 -5.63 -9.36
N ILE A 139 10.65 -4.78 -9.73
CA ILE A 139 9.29 -4.76 -9.11
C ILE A 139 8.58 -6.09 -9.35
N CYS A 140 8.60 -6.60 -10.59
CA CYS A 140 8.02 -7.89 -10.94
C CYS A 140 8.66 -9.05 -10.15
N THR A 141 9.98 -9.02 -9.96
CA THR A 141 10.72 -10.04 -9.18
C THR A 141 10.29 -10.04 -7.72
N LEU A 142 10.23 -8.87 -7.08
CA LEU A 142 9.80 -8.78 -5.67
C LEU A 142 8.31 -9.14 -5.50
N ASN A 143 7.46 -8.74 -6.44
CA ASN A 143 6.06 -9.14 -6.44
C ASN A 143 5.88 -10.65 -6.64
N GLN A 144 6.65 -11.27 -7.53
CA GLN A 144 6.65 -12.72 -7.75
C GLN A 144 7.01 -13.47 -6.46
N ALA A 145 8.09 -13.06 -5.78
CA ALA A 145 8.48 -13.63 -4.49
C ALA A 145 7.37 -13.47 -3.44
N ALA A 146 6.78 -12.28 -3.32
CA ALA A 146 5.67 -12.05 -2.40
C ALA A 146 4.45 -12.90 -2.73
N ARG A 147 4.12 -13.09 -4.00
CA ARG A 147 3.00 -13.94 -4.44
C ARG A 147 3.26 -15.41 -4.08
N GLU A 148 4.45 -15.92 -4.37
CA GLU A 148 4.82 -17.31 -4.05
C GLU A 148 4.74 -17.58 -2.54
N GLU A 149 5.24 -16.66 -1.71
CA GLU A 149 5.10 -16.77 -0.26
C GLU A 149 3.64 -16.75 0.19
N ARG A 150 2.82 -15.87 -0.39
CA ARG A 150 1.39 -15.75 -0.04
C ARG A 150 0.61 -17.03 -0.34
N GLU A 151 0.92 -17.67 -1.47
CA GLU A 151 0.33 -18.94 -1.88
C GLU A 151 0.75 -20.10 -0.98
N GLN A 152 1.97 -20.04 -0.41
CA GLN A 152 2.49 -21.07 0.50
C GLN A 152 2.04 -20.89 1.96
N SER A 153 1.96 -19.65 2.46
CA SER A 153 1.80 -19.34 3.90
C SER A 153 0.36 -19.02 4.33
N ASN A 154 -0.64 -19.28 3.48
CA ASN A 154 -2.04 -18.94 3.72
C ASN A 154 -2.25 -17.44 4.01
N ALA A 155 -1.67 -16.57 3.18
CA ALA A 155 -1.90 -15.12 3.15
C ALA A 155 -1.41 -14.27 4.35
N LEU A 156 -0.64 -14.85 5.28
CA LEU A 156 -0.06 -14.10 6.41
C LEU A 156 1.27 -13.41 6.06
N THR A 157 2.03 -13.96 5.12
CA THR A 157 3.29 -13.38 4.62
C THR A 157 3.20 -13.15 3.10
N GLY A 158 4.16 -12.42 2.53
CA GLY A 158 4.19 -12.17 1.10
C GLY A 158 3.13 -11.16 0.66
N ARG A 159 3.21 -9.91 1.10
CA ARG A 159 2.26 -8.86 0.68
C ARG A 159 2.96 -7.70 -0.03
N VAL A 160 2.29 -7.21 -1.06
CA VAL A 160 2.57 -5.94 -1.72
C VAL A 160 1.57 -4.90 -1.24
N MET A 161 2.07 -3.74 -0.83
CA MET A 161 1.28 -2.55 -0.53
C MET A 161 1.72 -1.42 -1.47
N LEU A 162 0.75 -0.68 -1.99
CA LEU A 162 1.01 0.48 -2.86
C LEU A 162 0.45 1.72 -2.19
N GLY A 163 1.25 2.79 -2.16
CA GLY A 163 0.80 4.14 -1.85
C GLY A 163 0.97 5.04 -3.06
N ILE A 164 -0.10 5.33 -3.79
CA ILE A 164 -0.04 6.09 -5.04
C ILE A 164 -0.38 7.55 -4.75
N CYS A 165 0.58 8.45 -4.93
CA CYS A 165 0.38 9.90 -4.85
C CYS A 165 0.25 10.46 -6.27
N ALA A 166 -0.93 10.91 -6.66
CA ALA A 166 -1.22 11.38 -8.02
C ALA A 166 -1.76 12.82 -8.03
N ALA A 167 -1.63 13.51 -9.15
CA ALA A 167 -2.10 14.89 -9.29
C ALA A 167 -3.62 15.00 -9.43
N SER A 168 -4.31 13.91 -9.76
CA SER A 168 -5.77 13.83 -9.82
C SER A 168 -6.26 12.41 -9.56
N ALA A 169 -7.54 12.27 -9.19
CA ALA A 169 -8.20 10.98 -9.01
C ALA A 169 -8.10 10.10 -10.28
N THR A 170 -8.31 10.68 -11.46
CA THR A 170 -8.22 9.97 -12.75
C THR A 170 -6.84 9.36 -12.97
N GLN A 171 -5.78 10.13 -12.72
CA GLN A 171 -4.40 9.64 -12.85
C GLN A 171 -4.11 8.53 -11.83
N GLY A 172 -4.48 8.73 -10.56
CA GLY A 172 -4.26 7.73 -9.52
C GLY A 172 -4.96 6.40 -9.82
N ILE A 173 -6.20 6.45 -10.30
CA ILE A 173 -6.97 5.26 -10.68
C ILE A 173 -6.36 4.57 -11.92
N ALA A 174 -5.89 5.35 -12.91
CA ALA A 174 -5.21 4.80 -14.08
C ALA A 174 -3.92 4.06 -13.67
N THR A 175 -3.08 4.69 -12.83
CA THR A 175 -1.88 4.07 -12.26
C THR A 175 -2.24 2.81 -11.46
N LEU A 176 -3.24 2.86 -10.58
CA LEU A 176 -3.67 1.69 -9.81
C LEU A 176 -4.06 0.52 -10.72
N LYS A 177 -4.86 0.78 -11.75
CA LYS A 177 -5.28 -0.25 -12.72
C LYS A 177 -4.09 -0.85 -13.47
N SER A 178 -3.18 0.00 -13.93
CA SER A 178 -1.96 -0.39 -14.63
C SER A 178 -1.10 -1.32 -13.77
N TRP A 179 -0.78 -0.90 -12.56
CA TRP A 179 0.01 -1.65 -11.59
C TRP A 179 -0.64 -2.98 -11.19
N VAL A 180 -1.93 -2.97 -10.84
CA VAL A 180 -2.66 -4.18 -10.46
C VAL A 180 -2.72 -5.19 -11.61
N THR A 181 -2.86 -4.72 -12.85
CA THR A 181 -2.89 -5.57 -14.04
C THR A 181 -1.52 -6.16 -14.34
N ALA A 182 -0.48 -5.32 -14.41
CA ALA A 182 0.89 -5.72 -14.73
C ALA A 182 1.46 -6.73 -13.74
N LEU A 183 1.18 -6.53 -12.45
CA LEU A 183 1.68 -7.38 -11.37
C LEU A 183 0.75 -8.55 -11.04
N HIS A 184 -0.35 -8.72 -11.78
CA HIS A 184 -1.38 -9.74 -11.52
C HIS A 184 -1.84 -9.75 -10.06
N LEU A 185 -2.03 -8.56 -9.48
CA LEU A 185 -2.44 -8.41 -8.10
C LEU A 185 -3.95 -8.62 -7.94
N PRO A 186 -4.43 -9.01 -6.74
CA PRO A 186 -5.85 -9.14 -6.46
C PRO A 186 -6.61 -7.83 -6.72
N ARG A 187 -7.82 -7.94 -7.28
CA ARG A 187 -8.71 -6.80 -7.52
C ARG A 187 -9.79 -6.77 -6.44
N GLY A 188 -9.98 -5.63 -5.82
CA GLY A 188 -11.02 -5.40 -4.81
C GLY A 188 -11.78 -4.11 -5.07
N LEU A 189 -12.48 -3.65 -4.03
CA LEU A 189 -13.26 -2.41 -4.07
C LEU A 189 -12.34 -1.20 -3.84
N LEU A 190 -12.60 -0.13 -4.58
CA LEU A 190 -12.00 1.18 -4.33
C LEU A 190 -12.96 1.99 -3.46
N HIS A 191 -12.56 2.21 -2.22
CA HIS A 191 -13.29 3.02 -1.24
C HIS A 191 -12.88 4.49 -1.36
N GLY A 192 -13.73 5.41 -0.87
CA GLY A 192 -13.43 6.85 -0.85
C GLY A 192 -13.79 7.62 -2.14
N MET A 193 -14.48 6.98 -3.09
CA MET A 193 -15.02 7.65 -4.29
C MET A 193 -16.44 8.18 -4.11
N ASP A 194 -17.17 7.71 -3.09
CA ASP A 194 -18.55 8.10 -2.81
C ASP A 194 -18.81 8.26 -1.30
N VAL A 195 -19.79 9.09 -0.97
CA VAL A 195 -20.43 9.12 0.36
C VAL A 195 -21.88 8.72 0.18
N ASP A 196 -22.28 7.61 0.79
CA ASP A 196 -23.65 7.08 0.71
C ASP A 196 -24.16 6.88 -0.73
N GLY A 197 -23.27 6.43 -1.64
CA GLY A 197 -23.59 6.21 -3.05
C GLY A 197 -23.59 7.47 -3.91
N VAL A 198 -23.28 8.64 -3.33
CA VAL A 198 -23.12 9.90 -4.06
C VAL A 198 -21.64 10.11 -4.39
N PRO A 199 -21.25 10.15 -5.68
CA PRO A 199 -19.87 10.37 -6.08
C PRO A 199 -19.30 11.68 -5.53
N ILE A 200 -18.07 11.63 -5.02
CA ILE A 200 -17.32 12.80 -4.58
C ILE A 200 -16.54 13.36 -5.77
N GLN A 201 -16.61 14.67 -6.00
CA GLN A 201 -15.70 15.34 -6.93
C GLN A 201 -14.34 15.53 -6.26
N LEU A 202 -13.30 15.00 -6.90
CA LEU A 202 -11.92 15.01 -6.44
C LEU A 202 -11.07 15.66 -7.52
N ASP A 203 -11.08 16.99 -7.54
CA ASP A 203 -10.32 17.80 -8.51
C ASP A 203 -8.86 17.98 -8.08
N ASP A 204 -8.55 17.69 -6.81
CA ASP A 204 -7.23 17.84 -6.22
C ASP A 204 -6.37 16.56 -6.31
N ALA A 205 -5.13 16.69 -5.87
CA ALA A 205 -4.23 15.56 -5.70
C ALA A 205 -4.81 14.51 -4.75
N VAL A 206 -4.53 13.24 -5.04
CA VAL A 206 -5.07 12.10 -4.29
C VAL A 206 -3.95 11.17 -3.82
N TYR A 207 -4.24 10.45 -2.75
CA TYR A 207 -3.46 9.34 -2.25
C TYR A 207 -4.31 8.08 -2.32
N ILE A 208 -3.80 7.02 -2.95
CA ILE A 208 -4.47 5.72 -2.98
C ILE A 208 -3.62 4.70 -2.25
N LYS A 209 -4.17 4.13 -1.17
CA LYS A 209 -3.58 3.03 -0.41
C LYS A 209 -4.18 1.71 -0.87
N TYR A 210 -3.36 0.80 -1.36
CA TYR A 210 -3.75 -0.53 -1.83
C TYR A 210 -3.01 -1.62 -1.06
N ASN A 211 -3.68 -2.75 -0.79
CA ASN A 211 -3.06 -3.91 -0.14
C ASN A 211 -3.45 -5.22 -0.85
N SER A 212 -2.45 -6.02 -1.22
CA SER A 212 -2.65 -7.34 -1.86
C SER A 212 -2.89 -8.49 -0.88
N GLY A 213 -2.76 -8.27 0.43
CA GLY A 213 -2.97 -9.27 1.47
C GLY A 213 -3.82 -8.78 2.64
N GLY A 214 -3.98 -9.61 3.67
CA GLY A 214 -4.57 -9.19 4.94
C GLY A 214 -6.05 -9.51 5.18
N VAL A 215 -6.59 -10.64 4.69
CA VAL A 215 -7.89 -11.11 5.22
C VAL A 215 -7.68 -11.61 6.65
N TYR A 216 -7.83 -10.73 7.63
CA TYR A 216 -8.04 -11.20 8.99
C TYR A 216 -9.54 -11.37 9.19
N THR A 217 -9.96 -12.57 9.60
CA THR A 217 -11.34 -12.72 10.07
C THR A 217 -11.56 -11.86 11.31
N PHE A 218 -12.79 -11.48 11.63
CA PHE A 218 -13.07 -10.80 12.91
C PHE A 218 -12.59 -11.60 14.14
N ALA A 219 -12.43 -12.92 14.02
CA ALA A 219 -11.83 -13.73 15.07
C ALA A 219 -10.31 -13.51 15.15
N ASP A 220 -9.64 -13.44 14.00
CA ASP A 220 -8.19 -13.21 13.93
C ASP A 220 -7.83 -11.77 14.31
N ILE A 221 -8.61 -10.76 13.89
CA ILE A 221 -8.48 -9.35 14.32
C ILE A 221 -8.58 -9.25 15.85
N ARG A 222 -9.60 -9.89 16.45
CA ARG A 222 -9.78 -9.87 17.91
C ARG A 222 -8.64 -10.58 18.67
N LYS A 223 -8.01 -11.58 18.07
CA LYS A 223 -6.89 -12.32 18.67
C LYS A 223 -5.55 -11.61 18.47
N SER A 224 -5.35 -10.98 17.32
CA SER A 224 -4.12 -10.28 16.97
C SER A 224 -4.03 -8.88 17.56
N GLY A 225 -5.18 -8.28 17.93
CA GLY A 225 -5.24 -6.89 18.38
C GLY A 225 -5.04 -5.88 17.25
N LEU A 226 -5.05 -6.33 15.99
CA LEU A 226 -5.02 -5.46 14.83
C LEU A 226 -6.32 -4.65 14.75
N GLY A 227 -6.25 -3.41 14.25
CA GLY A 227 -7.42 -2.52 14.13
C GLY A 227 -8.38 -2.92 13.00
N PHE A 228 -9.42 -2.11 12.79
CA PHE A 228 -10.40 -2.32 11.70
C PHE A 228 -9.78 -2.30 10.29
N ASP A 229 -8.60 -1.70 10.12
CA ASP A 229 -7.84 -1.70 8.86
C ASP A 229 -7.46 -3.11 8.38
N ALA A 230 -7.43 -4.09 9.29
CA ALA A 230 -7.22 -5.51 8.97
C ALA A 230 -8.45 -6.20 8.35
N LEU A 231 -9.56 -5.46 8.17
CA LEU A 231 -10.79 -5.96 7.54
C LEU A 231 -10.78 -5.83 6.01
N TRP A 232 -9.83 -5.09 5.44
CA TRP A 232 -9.75 -4.90 3.99
C TRP A 232 -9.50 -6.23 3.29
N LYS A 233 -10.29 -6.52 2.25
CA LYS A 233 -10.06 -7.72 1.46
C LYS A 233 -8.82 -7.50 0.58
N PRO A 234 -8.09 -8.58 0.23
CA PRO A 234 -7.03 -8.52 -0.75
C PRO A 234 -7.51 -7.84 -2.03
N GLY A 235 -6.79 -6.79 -2.40
CA GLY A 235 -7.12 -5.98 -3.56
C GLY A 235 -8.00 -4.77 -3.29
N ASP A 236 -8.54 -4.62 -2.08
CA ASP A 236 -9.24 -3.40 -1.69
C ASP A 236 -8.23 -2.24 -1.60
N ALA A 237 -8.72 -1.06 -1.97
CA ALA A 237 -7.96 0.18 -1.91
C ALA A 237 -8.80 1.30 -1.31
N MET A 238 -8.13 2.27 -0.69
CA MET A 238 -8.73 3.48 -0.16
C MET A 238 -8.16 4.69 -0.89
N LEU A 239 -9.03 5.55 -1.39
CA LEU A 239 -8.68 6.85 -1.93
C LEU A 239 -8.92 7.94 -0.89
N GLU A 240 -7.91 8.79 -0.68
CA GLU A 240 -7.96 9.94 0.22
C GLU A 240 -7.47 11.22 -0.52
N PRO A 241 -7.97 12.41 -0.15
CA PRO A 241 -7.40 13.67 -0.60
C PRO A 241 -5.93 13.82 -0.15
N TYR A 242 -5.07 14.32 -1.03
CA TYR A 242 -3.63 14.50 -0.78
C TYR A 242 -3.20 15.95 -1.04
N THR A 243 -3.84 16.88 -0.33
CA THR A 243 -3.70 18.33 -0.54
C THR A 243 -2.36 18.88 -0.06
N GLU A 244 -1.78 18.32 1.00
CA GLU A 244 -0.56 18.86 1.64
C GLU A 244 0.74 18.27 1.09
N GLY A 245 0.67 17.19 0.31
CA GLY A 245 1.84 16.46 -0.12
C GLY A 245 2.34 16.83 -1.52
N THR A 246 3.66 16.98 -1.65
CA THR A 246 4.33 17.34 -2.90
C THR A 246 4.78 16.14 -3.73
N TYR A 247 4.91 14.97 -3.12
CA TYR A 247 5.38 13.77 -3.80
C TYR A 247 4.37 13.29 -4.86
N ARG A 248 4.86 12.86 -6.03
CA ARG A 248 4.08 12.24 -7.10
C ARG A 248 4.81 10.98 -7.55
N GLY A 249 4.15 9.84 -7.42
CA GLY A 249 4.78 8.54 -7.59
C GLY A 249 4.05 7.44 -6.82
N VAL A 250 4.67 6.27 -6.77
CA VAL A 250 4.17 5.10 -6.06
C VAL A 250 5.18 4.73 -4.98
N TYR A 251 4.71 4.63 -3.75
CA TYR A 251 5.40 3.89 -2.70
C TYR A 251 5.13 2.40 -2.93
N PHE A 252 6.11 1.69 -3.47
CA PHE A 252 6.07 0.25 -3.63
C PHE A 252 6.67 -0.40 -2.40
N GLN A 253 5.83 -1.03 -1.59
CA GLN A 253 6.25 -1.76 -0.39
C GLN A 253 6.01 -3.25 -0.57
N VAL A 254 7.01 -4.05 -0.22
CA VAL A 254 6.93 -5.51 -0.25
C VAL A 254 7.36 -6.06 1.11
N GLU A 255 6.56 -6.96 1.64
CA GLU A 255 6.84 -7.68 2.87
C GLU A 255 6.95 -9.18 2.58
N LEU A 256 8.16 -9.68 2.82
CA LEU A 256 8.53 -11.08 2.66
C LEU A 256 8.79 -11.71 4.04
N ALA A 257 8.95 -13.03 4.09
CA ALA A 257 9.20 -13.78 5.32
C ALA A 257 10.58 -13.51 5.94
N ASP A 258 11.48 -12.86 5.21
CA ASP A 258 12.83 -12.50 5.67
C ASP A 258 12.88 -11.34 6.68
N ALA A 259 11.73 -10.73 6.99
CA ALA A 259 11.58 -9.60 7.90
C ALA A 259 12.40 -8.34 7.52
N VAL A 260 12.88 -8.25 6.28
CA VAL A 260 13.56 -7.06 5.77
C VAL A 260 12.51 -6.08 5.26
N PHE A 261 12.52 -4.86 5.81
CA PHE A 261 11.63 -3.79 5.38
C PHE A 261 12.05 -3.26 4.00
N ARG A 262 11.16 -3.41 3.01
CA ARG A 262 11.38 -2.93 1.64
C ARG A 262 10.27 -1.97 1.23
N GLN A 263 10.62 -0.69 1.10
CA GLN A 263 9.74 0.35 0.59
C GLN A 263 10.56 1.27 -0.32
N PHE A 264 10.05 1.51 -1.54
CA PHE A 264 10.77 2.28 -2.56
C PHE A 264 9.85 3.32 -3.19
N GLN A 265 10.39 4.48 -3.57
CA GLN A 265 9.69 5.49 -4.36
C GLN A 265 9.94 5.28 -5.85
N VAL A 266 8.88 5.09 -6.62
CA VAL A 266 8.98 4.83 -8.05
C VAL A 266 7.98 5.68 -8.85
N PRO A 267 8.23 5.95 -10.15
CA PRO A 267 7.34 6.77 -10.97
C PRO A 267 5.92 6.20 -11.10
N LEU A 268 4.95 7.06 -11.42
CA LEU A 268 3.57 6.66 -11.70
C LEU A 268 3.47 5.81 -12.98
N ASP A 269 4.30 6.14 -13.97
CA ASP A 269 4.23 5.63 -15.34
C ASP A 269 5.06 4.37 -15.58
N VAL A 270 5.49 3.68 -14.51
CA VAL A 270 6.32 2.47 -14.62
C VAL A 270 5.64 1.39 -15.47
N PHE A 271 4.32 1.28 -15.47
CA PHE A 271 3.59 0.23 -16.20
C PHE A 271 2.62 0.76 -17.26
N ASP A 272 2.64 2.06 -17.58
CA ASP A 272 1.63 2.70 -18.44
C ASP A 272 1.57 2.10 -19.85
N ASP A 273 2.70 1.58 -20.35
CA ASP A 273 2.79 0.99 -21.70
C ASP A 273 1.90 -0.25 -21.89
N ILE A 274 1.54 -0.96 -20.81
CA ILE A 274 0.78 -2.23 -20.87
C ILE A 274 -0.69 -2.02 -21.26
N ASN A 275 -1.25 -0.83 -21.04
CA ASN A 275 -2.66 -0.56 -21.35
C ASN A 275 -2.90 -0.10 -22.79
N THR A 276 -1.86 0.25 -23.54
CA THR A 276 -1.98 0.79 -24.90
C THR A 276 -2.42 -0.28 -25.91
N ASP A 277 -2.10 -1.54 -25.66
CA ASP A 277 -2.39 -2.65 -26.57
C ASP A 277 -3.82 -3.22 -26.42
N ALA A 278 -4.60 -2.75 -25.45
CA ALA A 278 -5.95 -3.25 -25.17
C ALA A 278 -7.08 -2.43 -25.83
N GLN A 279 -6.75 -1.47 -26.70
CA GLN A 279 -7.73 -0.61 -27.40
C GLN A 279 -7.74 -0.71 -28.94
N THR A 280 -6.99 -1.63 -29.54
CA THR A 280 -7.08 -1.94 -30.98
C THR A 280 -7.94 -3.14 -31.30
#